data_AF-S4NXW1-F1
#
_entry.id   AF-S4NXW1-F1
#
_cell.length_a   1.000
_cell.length_b   1.000
_cell.length_c   1.000
_cell.angle_alpha   90.00
_cell.angle_beta   90.00
_cell.angle_gamma   90.00
#
_symmetry.space_group_name_H-M   'P 1'
#
loop_
_entity.id
_entity.type
_entity.pdbx_description
1 polymer ?
#
loop_
_entity_poly.entity_id
_entity_poly.type
_entity_poly.pdbx_seq_one_letter_code
_entity_poly.pdbx_strand_id
1 'polypeptide(L)' 'TEFASACISKILSLYRKINNPKTVPSSVILIGHSMGGLIAKRLLAYPSTINLTNIAITLAAPLEAPVVNFDKI' A
#
# COMPACT_ATOMS: atom_id res chain seq x y z
N THR A 1 3.15 7.71 -4.79
CA THR A 1 3.20 6.86 -3.56
C THR A 1 3.02 7.67 -2.29
N GLU A 2 3.55 8.89 -2.21
CA GLU A 2 3.42 9.79 -1.04
C GLU A 2 1.99 9.92 -0.51
N PHE A 3 1.02 10.24 -1.37
CA PHE A 3 -0.39 10.34 -0.99
C PHE A 3 -0.92 9.04 -0.36
N ALA A 4 -0.64 7.90 -0.97
CA ALA A 4 -1.07 6.61 -0.45
C ALA A 4 -0.40 6.27 0.89
N SER A 5 0.88 6.64 1.08
CA SER A 5 1.55 6.54 2.38
C SER A 5 0.88 7.41 3.44
N ALA A 6 0.50 8.64 3.11
CA ALA A 6 -0.20 9.54 4.03
C ALA A 6 -1.59 8.99 4.40
N CYS A 7 -2.29 8.38 3.45
CA CYS A 7 -3.56 7.70 3.69
C CYS A 7 -3.41 6.55 4.70
N ILE A 8 -2.37 5.72 4.61
CA ILE A 8 -2.12 4.63 5.56
C ILE A 8 -1.98 5.18 6.99
N SER A 9 -1.14 6.20 7.18
CA SER A 9 -0.96 6.84 8.48
C SER A 9 -2.27 7.44 9.00
N LYS A 10 -3.06 8.04 8.10
CA LYS A 10 -4.37 8.60 8.47
C LYS A 10 -5.33 7.51 8.91
N ILE A 11 -5.44 6.40 8.18
CA ILE A 11 -6.29 5.26 8.53
C ILE A 11 -5.95 4.74 9.92
N LEU A 12 -4.68 4.40 10.18
CA LEU A 12 -4.25 3.91 11.49
C LEU A 12 -4.52 4.92 12.62
N SER A 13 -4.40 6.22 12.33
CA SER A 13 -4.71 7.26 13.31
C SER A 13 -6.18 7.29 13.75
N LEU A 14 -7.12 6.86 12.90
CA LEU A 14 -8.55 6.81 13.21
C LEU A 14 -8.85 5.80 14.33
N TYR A 15 -8.06 4.72 14.42
CA TYR A 15 -8.25 3.66 15.41
C TYR A 15 -7.60 3.94 16.76
N ARG A 16 -6.78 4.99 16.90
CA ARG A 16 -6.05 5.31 18.15
C ARG A 16 -6.95 5.63 19.34
N LYS A 17 -8.20 6.02 19.11
CA LYS A 17 -9.17 6.37 20.16
C LYS A 17 -9.93 5.16 20.71
N ILE A 18 -9.64 3.95 20.25
CA ILE A 18 -10.29 2.73 20.76
C ILE A 18 -9.71 2.41 22.13
N ASN A 19 -10.58 2.32 23.14
CA ASN A 19 -10.21 2.13 24.55
C ASN A 19 -9.52 0.79 24.86
N ASN A 20 -9.52 -0.14 23.92
CA ASN A 20 -8.86 -1.43 24.07
C ASN A 20 -7.59 -1.50 23.20
N PRO A 21 -6.38 -1.47 23.80
CA PRO A 21 -5.13 -1.51 23.04
C PRO A 21 -4.95 -2.81 22.24
N LYS A 22 -5.60 -3.91 22.65
CA LYS A 22 -5.54 -5.20 21.92
C LYS A 22 -6.26 -5.18 20.57
N THR A 23 -7.11 -4.19 20.32
CA THR A 23 -7.90 -4.09 19.09
C THR A 23 -7.44 -2.96 18.17
N VAL A 24 -6.40 -2.20 18.56
CA VAL A 24 -5.86 -1.13 17.71
C VAL A 24 -4.98 -1.77 16.63
N PRO A 25 -5.34 -1.66 15.34
CA PRO A 25 -4.51 -2.18 14.26
C PRO A 25 -3.19 -1.40 14.19
N SER A 26 -2.09 -2.13 14.02
CA SER A 26 -0.75 -1.58 13.83
C SER A 26 -0.29 -1.52 12.37
N SER A 27 -1.01 -2.22 11.47
CA SER A 27 -0.69 -2.36 10.06
C SER A 27 -1.95 -2.53 9.22
N VAL A 28 -1.79 -2.45 7.88
CA VAL A 28 -2.85 -2.66 6.89
C VAL A 28 -2.42 -3.68 5.85
N ILE A 29 -3.40 -4.37 5.25
CA ILE A 29 -3.22 -5.18 4.05
C ILE A 29 -3.55 -4.29 2.86
N LEU A 30 -2.66 -4.23 1.87
CA LEU A 30 -2.88 -3.46 0.65
C LEU A 30 -3.53 -4.35 -0.41
N ILE A 31 -4.61 -3.85 -1.04
CA ILE A 31 -5.21 -4.49 -2.20
C ILE A 31 -5.14 -3.48 -3.35
N GLY A 32 -4.31 -3.77 -4.35
CA GLY A 32 -4.06 -2.88 -5.48
C GLY A 32 -4.57 -3.46 -6.80
N HIS A 33 -5.50 -2.78 -7.46
CA HIS A 33 -5.97 -3.15 -8.80
C HIS A 33 -5.23 -2.35 -9.87
N SER A 34 -4.88 -2.99 -11.00
CA SER A 34 -4.19 -2.35 -12.13
C SER A 34 -2.93 -1.60 -11.65
N MET A 35 -2.77 -0.33 -12.01
CA MET A 35 -1.67 0.53 -11.56
C MET A 35 -1.58 0.64 -10.02
N GLY A 36 -2.70 0.47 -9.31
CA GLY A 36 -2.74 0.41 -7.85
C GLY A 36 -1.90 -0.73 -7.28
N GLY A 37 -1.73 -1.83 -8.01
CA GLY A 37 -0.86 -2.95 -7.59
C GLY A 37 0.62 -2.58 -7.57
N LEU A 38 1.09 -1.72 -8.49
CA LEU A 38 2.46 -1.19 -8.45
C LEU A 38 2.65 -0.24 -7.27
N ILE A 39 1.65 0.61 -7.01
CA ILE A 39 1.66 1.49 -5.85
C ILE A 39 1.72 0.65 -4.57
N ALA A 40 0.91 -0.40 -4.46
CA ALA A 40 0.90 -1.31 -3.31
C ALA A 40 2.25 -2.04 -3.14
N LYS A 41 2.82 -2.59 -4.23
CA LYS A 41 4.16 -3.20 -4.23
C LYS A 41 5.22 -2.20 -3.75
N ARG A 42 5.17 -0.95 -4.19
CA ARG A 42 6.13 0.07 -3.78
C ARG A 42 6.00 0.43 -2.30
N LEU A 43 4.79 0.47 -1.76
CA LEU A 43 4.53 0.79 -0.35
C LEU A 43 5.10 -0.25 0.62
N LEU A 44 5.20 -1.53 0.21
CA LEU A 44 5.85 -2.58 1.02
C LEU A 44 7.31 -2.24 1.38
N ALA A 45 8.01 -1.50 0.52
CA ALA A 45 9.42 -1.13 0.70
C ALA A 45 9.59 0.39 0.89
N TYR A 46 8.50 1.14 1.09
CA TYR A 46 8.57 2.59 1.21
C TYR A 46 8.90 2.98 2.66
N PRO A 47 9.86 3.90 2.93
CA PRO A 47 10.40 4.12 4.28
C PRO A 47 9.36 4.41 5.36
N SER A 48 8.32 5.19 5.04
CA SER A 48 7.26 5.55 6.00
C SER A 48 6.20 4.47 6.21
N THR A 49 6.18 3.42 5.40
CA THR A 49 5.14 2.36 5.45
C THR A 49 5.68 0.95 5.58
N ILE A 50 7.00 0.74 5.54
CA ILE A 50 7.63 -0.59 5.57
C ILE A 50 7.18 -1.48 6.74
N ASN A 51 6.94 -0.89 7.91
CA ASN A 51 6.45 -1.61 9.11
C ASN A 51 4.92 -1.54 9.28
N LEU A 52 4.23 -0.85 8.38
CA LEU A 52 2.78 -0.64 8.40
C LEU A 52 2.06 -1.46 7.32
N THR A 53 2.79 -2.03 6.35
CA THR A 53 2.24 -2.76 5.21
C THR A 53 3.05 -4.03 4.97
N ASN A 54 2.55 -5.17 5.49
CA ASN A 54 3.29 -6.44 5.44
C ASN A 54 2.83 -7.35 4.29
N ILE A 55 1.63 -7.09 3.76
CA ILE A 55 0.99 -7.91 2.73
C ILE A 55 0.41 -6.97 1.67
N ALA A 56 0.70 -7.27 0.40
CA ALA A 56 0.05 -6.66 -0.75
C ALA A 56 -0.56 -7.75 -1.65
N ILE A 57 -1.83 -7.58 -1.97
CA ILE A 57 -2.57 -8.41 -2.94
C ILE A 57 -2.76 -7.54 -4.17
N THR A 58 -2.29 -8.00 -5.33
CA THR A 58 -2.38 -7.25 -6.58
C THR A 58 -3.32 -7.93 -7.55
N LEU A 59 -4.23 -7.17 -8.15
CA LEU A 59 -5.23 -7.65 -9.11
C LEU A 59 -4.99 -6.98 -10.46
N ALA A 60 -4.76 -7.77 -11.51
CA ALA A 60 -4.53 -7.26 -12.87
C ALA A 60 -3.43 -6.18 -12.96
N ALA A 61 -2.40 -6.27 -12.11
CA ALA A 61 -1.33 -5.27 -12.03
C ALA A 61 -0.17 -5.59 -12.97
N PRO A 62 0.37 -4.61 -13.71
CA PRO A 62 1.51 -4.80 -14.62
C PRO A 62 2.85 -4.90 -13.85
N LEU A 63 3.06 -5.99 -13.09
CA LEU A 63 4.17 -6.10 -12.14
C LEU A 63 5.54 -6.32 -12.78
N GLU A 64 5.59 -6.93 -13.96
CA GLU A 64 6.83 -7.29 -14.67
C GLU A 64 7.14 -6.34 -15.82
N ALA A 65 6.13 -5.89 -16.55
CA ALA A 65 6.27 -5.01 -17.71
C ALA A 65 5.08 -4.04 -17.78
N PRO A 66 5.26 -2.82 -18.32
CA PRO A 66 4.18 -1.86 -18.50
C PRO A 66 3.12 -2.39 -19.47
N VAL A 67 1.87 -1.94 -19.31
CA VAL A 67 0.75 -2.34 -20.18
C VAL A 67 0.98 -1.89 -21.63
N VAL A 68 1.70 -0.80 -21.82
CA VAL A 68 2.09 -0.28 -23.13
C VAL A 68 3.58 0.04 -23.08
N ASN A 69 4.35 -0.59 -23.97
CA ASN A 69 5.75 -0.23 -24.19
C ASN A 69 5.81 1.01 -25.09
N PHE A 70 6.22 2.15 -24.53
CA PHE A 70 6.40 3.40 -25.28
C PHE A 70 7.81 3.55 -25.86
N ASP A 71 8.77 2.74 -25.41
CA ASP A 71 10.08 2.67 -26.07
C ASP A 71 9.92 1.99 -27.44
N LYS A 72 10.23 2.74 -28.50
CA LYS A 72 10.41 2.17 -29.84
C LYS A 72 11.73 1.39 -29.82
N ILE A 73 11.65 0.14 -30.29
CA ILE A 73 12.81 -0.69 -30.64
C ILE A 73 13.70 0.08 -31.62
#